data_AF-A0A4Q1ZTY6-F1
#
_entry.id   AF-A0A4Q1ZTY6-F1
#
_cell.length_a   1.000
_cell.length_b   1.000
_cell.length_c   1.000
_cell.angle_alpha   90.00
_cell.angle_beta   90.00
_cell.angle_gamma   90.00
#
_symmetry.space_group_name_H-M   'P 1'
#
loop_
_entity.id
_entity.type
_entity.pdbx_description
1 polymer ?
#
loop_
_entity_poly.entity_id
_entity_poly.type
_entity_poly.pdbx_seq_one_letter_code
_entity_poly.pdbx_strand_id
1 'polypeptide(L)'
;MKITMNQYISRRLDGVEGEIPRLIHMLNKCFKQKNFINFWKYWNPIYGYILGYYVRKPLRKIFPQKIARSLTLVINGMFHDIVVSLIIGRIFFSVTLLFIIYSLILVIEENFNIEMNTTFSRITYNMTILLVPFFLLIILF
;
A
#
# COMPACT_ATOMS: atom_id res chain seq x y z
N MET A 1 -22.21 9.76 -7.43
CA MET A 1 -22.37 8.30 -7.68
C MET A 1 -21.37 7.52 -6.82
N LYS A 2 -21.84 6.66 -5.91
CA LYS A 2 -20.98 5.83 -5.04
C LYS A 2 -20.54 4.61 -5.85
N ILE A 3 -19.25 4.49 -6.14
CA ILE A 3 -18.72 3.32 -6.86
C ILE A 3 -18.78 2.09 -5.94
N THR A 4 -19.20 0.94 -6.48
CA THR A 4 -19.15 -0.33 -5.74
C THR A 4 -17.70 -0.83 -5.66
N MET A 5 -17.43 -1.74 -4.72
CA MET A 5 -16.10 -2.36 -4.60
C MET A 5 -15.69 -3.09 -5.89
N ASN A 6 -16.60 -3.84 -6.51
CA ASN A 6 -16.33 -4.53 -7.77
C ASN A 6 -16.03 -3.55 -8.91
N GLN A 7 -16.77 -2.44 -9.01
CA GLN A 7 -16.47 -1.38 -9.97
C GLN A 7 -15.10 -0.74 -9.70
N TYR A 8 -14.74 -0.53 -8.44
CA TYR A 8 -13.42 0.00 -8.06
C TYR A 8 -12.30 -0.95 -8.48
N ILE A 9 -12.42 -2.24 -8.15
CA ILE A 9 -11.43 -3.27 -8.48
C ILE A 9 -11.29 -3.42 -9.99
N SER A 10 -12.41 -3.53 -10.71
CA SER A 10 -12.44 -3.62 -12.17
C SER A 10 -11.73 -2.42 -12.82
N ARG A 11 -11.95 -1.19 -12.34
CA ARG A 11 -11.23 0.00 -12.83
C ARG A 11 -9.73 0.00 -12.51
N ARG A 12 -9.30 -0.63 -11.43
CA ARG A 12 -7.88 -0.71 -11.04
C ARG A 12 -7.13 -1.78 -11.83
N LEU A 13 -7.81 -2.88 -12.13
CA LEU A 13 -7.27 -4.07 -12.78
C LEU A 13 -7.74 -4.23 -14.22
N ASP A 14 -8.20 -3.15 -14.86
CA ASP A 14 -8.59 -3.10 -16.28
C ASP A 14 -9.62 -4.17 -16.71
N GLY A 15 -10.54 -4.50 -15.81
CA GLY A 15 -11.59 -5.48 -16.08
C GLY A 15 -11.13 -6.94 -16.13
N VAL A 16 -9.86 -7.25 -15.78
CA VAL A 16 -9.37 -8.64 -15.73
C VAL A 16 -10.23 -9.46 -14.76
N GLU A 17 -10.71 -10.62 -15.23
CA GLU A 17 -11.52 -11.56 -14.47
C GLU A 17 -10.72 -12.78 -14.00
N GLY A 18 -11.27 -13.55 -13.05
CA GLY A 18 -10.60 -14.69 -12.43
C GLY A 18 -9.64 -14.29 -11.30
N GLU A 19 -9.48 -15.14 -10.29
CA GLU A 19 -8.68 -14.81 -9.09
C GLU A 19 -7.18 -14.76 -9.40
N ILE A 20 -6.65 -15.81 -10.04
CA ILE A 20 -5.24 -15.91 -10.40
C ILE A 20 -4.83 -14.86 -11.46
N PRO A 21 -5.57 -14.67 -12.57
CA PRO A 21 -5.24 -13.62 -13.53
C PRO A 21 -5.27 -12.22 -12.91
N ARG A 22 -6.25 -11.92 -12.03
CA ARG A 22 -6.30 -10.64 -11.29
C ARG A 22 -5.09 -10.45 -10.40
N LEU A 23 -4.67 -11.49 -9.67
CA LEU A 23 -3.48 -11.44 -8.82
C LEU A 23 -2.23 -11.15 -9.66
N ILE A 24 -2.00 -11.90 -10.75
CA ILE A 24 -0.86 -11.70 -11.65
C ILE A 24 -0.87 -10.29 -12.26
N HIS A 25 -2.05 -9.83 -12.70
CA HIS A 25 -2.20 -8.50 -13.28
C HIS A 25 -1.92 -7.41 -12.25
N MET A 26 -2.45 -7.56 -11.02
CA MET A 26 -2.19 -6.65 -9.91
C MET A 26 -0.70 -6.54 -9.60
N LEU A 27 0.00 -7.67 -9.45
CA LEU A 27 1.44 -7.71 -9.18
C LEU A 27 2.22 -7.05 -10.31
N ASN A 28 1.91 -7.38 -11.56
CA ASN A 28 2.52 -6.73 -12.72
C ASN A 28 2.31 -5.22 -12.70
N LYS A 29 1.09 -4.75 -12.39
CA LYS A 29 0.77 -3.32 -12.38
C LYS A 29 1.47 -2.59 -11.26
N CYS A 30 1.47 -3.12 -10.03
CA CYS A 30 2.05 -2.41 -8.88
C CYS A 30 3.57 -2.28 -9.02
N PHE A 31 4.30 -3.35 -9.37
CA PHE A 31 5.76 -3.30 -9.46
C PHE A 31 6.26 -2.47 -10.66
N LYS A 32 5.48 -2.36 -11.74
CA LYS A 32 5.83 -1.55 -12.91
C LYS A 32 5.47 -0.06 -12.76
N GLN A 33 5.00 0.38 -11.59
CA GLN A 33 4.73 1.80 -11.34
C GLN A 33 5.99 2.63 -11.24
N LYS A 34 5.89 3.91 -11.60
CA LYS A 34 7.02 4.85 -11.60
C LYS A 34 7.60 5.14 -10.22
N ASN A 35 6.80 4.99 -9.16
CA ASN A 35 7.18 5.28 -7.78
C ASN A 35 6.31 4.48 -6.82
N PHE A 36 6.73 4.45 -5.55
CA PHE A 36 6.10 3.67 -4.51
C PHE A 36 4.74 4.24 -4.10
N ILE A 37 4.52 5.56 -4.24
CA ILE A 37 3.18 6.16 -4.10
C ILE A 37 2.17 5.49 -5.04
N ASN A 38 2.54 5.31 -6.31
CA ASN A 38 1.67 4.67 -7.30
C ASN A 38 1.60 3.16 -7.11
N PHE A 39 2.64 2.50 -6.59
CA PHE A 39 2.61 1.07 -6.25
C PHE A 39 1.38 0.73 -5.37
N TRP A 40 1.17 1.48 -4.28
CA TRP A 40 0.05 1.28 -3.35
C TRP A 40 -1.34 1.51 -3.95
N LYS A 41 -1.44 2.19 -5.10
CA LYS A 41 -2.71 2.37 -5.82
C LYS A 41 -3.26 1.06 -6.38
N TYR A 42 -2.35 0.14 -6.72
CA TYR A 42 -2.67 -1.15 -7.32
C TYR A 42 -2.47 -2.31 -6.36
N TRP A 43 -1.57 -2.18 -5.38
CA TRP A 43 -1.39 -3.20 -4.35
C TRP A 43 -2.70 -3.42 -3.57
N ASN A 44 -3.25 -4.63 -3.68
CA ASN A 44 -4.46 -5.08 -2.98
C ASN A 44 -5.64 -4.09 -3.09
N PRO A 45 -6.34 -4.03 -4.25
CA PRO A 45 -7.38 -3.04 -4.49
C PRO A 45 -8.61 -3.22 -3.59
N ILE A 46 -8.83 -4.39 -3.00
CA ILE A 46 -9.89 -4.61 -1.99
C ILE A 46 -9.61 -3.73 -0.76
N TYR A 47 -8.42 -3.86 -0.18
CA TYR A 47 -8.01 -3.02 0.95
C TYR A 47 -7.92 -1.55 0.56
N GLY A 48 -7.46 -1.25 -0.66
CA GLY A 48 -7.47 0.11 -1.19
C GLY A 48 -8.87 0.76 -1.22
N TYR A 49 -9.91 -0.01 -1.53
CA TYR A 49 -11.30 0.47 -1.47
C TYR A 49 -11.75 0.73 -0.02
N ILE A 50 -11.54 -0.24 0.87
CA ILE A 50 -11.95 -0.17 2.27
C ILE A 50 -11.26 1.00 2.97
N LEU A 51 -9.93 1.07 2.92
CA LEU A 51 -9.16 2.15 3.52
C LEU A 51 -9.50 3.50 2.88
N GLY A 52 -9.70 3.54 1.56
CA GLY A 52 -10.09 4.74 0.84
C GLY A 52 -11.42 5.31 1.35
N TYR A 53 -12.41 4.46 1.58
CA TYR A 53 -13.75 4.87 1.98
C TYR A 53 -13.86 5.15 3.49
N TYR A 54 -13.31 4.26 4.33
CA TYR A 54 -13.53 4.29 5.78
C TYR A 54 -12.43 5.01 6.57
N VAL A 55 -11.22 5.14 6.01
CA VAL A 55 -10.09 5.76 6.72
C VAL A 55 -9.69 7.07 6.05
N ARG A 56 -9.28 7.00 4.79
CA ARG A 56 -8.73 8.15 4.07
C ARG A 56 -9.75 9.26 3.84
N LYS A 57 -10.97 8.91 3.41
CA LYS A 57 -12.02 9.92 3.13
C LYS A 57 -12.40 10.72 4.39
N PRO A 58 -12.61 10.10 5.57
CA PRO A 58 -12.75 10.86 6.82
C PRO A 58 -11.52 11.70 7.15
N LEU A 59 -10.30 11.13 7.09
CA LEU A 59 -9.07 11.87 7.37
C LEU A 59 -8.89 13.09 6.48
N ARG A 60 -9.29 13.01 5.20
CA ARG A 60 -9.20 14.12 4.25
C ARG A 60 -10.09 15.32 4.56
N LYS A 61 -11.08 15.17 5.45
CA LYS A 61 -11.87 16.30 5.96
C LYS A 61 -11.10 17.16 6.96
N ILE A 62 -10.07 16.59 7.57
CA ILE A 62 -9.29 17.21 8.66
C ILE A 62 -7.87 17.53 8.18
N PHE A 63 -7.27 16.65 7.37
CA PHE A 63 -5.86 16.71 7.00
C PHE A 63 -5.63 16.93 5.49
N PRO A 64 -4.52 17.60 5.11
CA PRO A 64 -4.01 17.63 3.75
C PRO A 64 -3.78 16.23 3.16
N GLN A 65 -3.72 16.16 1.83
CA GLN A 65 -3.69 14.91 1.07
C GLN A 65 -2.51 14.02 1.47
N LYS A 66 -1.33 14.63 1.68
CA LYS A 66 -0.09 13.94 2.05
C LYS A 66 -0.24 13.26 3.41
N ILE A 67 -0.66 14.02 4.43
CA ILE A 67 -0.84 13.55 5.80
C ILE A 67 -1.93 12.47 5.87
N ALA A 68 -3.07 12.69 5.21
CA ALA A 68 -4.14 11.71 5.18
C ALA A 68 -3.70 10.38 4.55
N ARG A 69 -2.85 10.41 3.50
CA ARG A 69 -2.27 9.20 2.90
C ARG A 69 -1.36 8.47 3.88
N SER A 70 -0.42 9.18 4.52
CA SER A 70 0.52 8.58 5.47
C SER A 70 -0.20 7.98 6.68
N LEU A 71 -1.15 8.69 7.27
CA LEU A 71 -1.97 8.16 8.37
C LEU A 71 -2.80 6.94 7.96
N THR A 72 -3.35 6.94 6.74
CA THR A 72 -4.07 5.76 6.22
C THR A 72 -3.16 4.54 6.15
N LEU A 73 -1.89 4.73 5.75
CA LEU A 73 -0.92 3.65 5.66
C LEU A 73 -0.55 3.12 7.05
N VAL A 74 -0.28 4.01 8.02
CA VAL A 74 0.00 3.62 9.41
C VAL A 74 -1.17 2.87 10.04
N ILE A 75 -2.39 3.37 9.88
CA ILE A 75 -3.61 2.70 10.36
C ILE A 75 -3.78 1.32 9.71
N ASN A 76 -3.41 1.15 8.44
CA ASN A 76 -3.41 -0.17 7.82
C ASN A 76 -2.41 -1.12 8.51
N GLY A 77 -1.21 -0.64 8.85
CA GLY A 77 -0.24 -1.40 9.65
C GLY A 77 -0.82 -1.84 11.00
N MET A 78 -1.54 -0.94 11.68
CA MET A 78 -2.21 -1.26 12.95
C MET A 78 -3.26 -2.36 12.80
N PHE A 79 -4.05 -2.35 11.71
CA PHE A 79 -5.00 -3.42 11.45
C PHE A 79 -4.31 -4.78 11.26
N HIS A 80 -3.16 -4.82 10.58
CA HIS A 80 -2.38 -6.04 10.45
C HIS A 80 -1.87 -6.53 11.81
N ASP A 81 -1.30 -5.63 12.62
CA ASP A 81 -0.81 -5.95 13.95
C ASP A 81 -1.90 -6.47 14.89
N ILE A 82 -3.12 -5.90 14.83
CA ILE A 82 -4.27 -6.40 15.58
C ILE A 82 -4.59 -7.84 15.16
N VAL A 83 -4.68 -8.11 13.86
CA VAL A 83 -4.97 -9.47 13.35
C VAL A 83 -3.89 -10.46 13.77
N VAL A 84 -2.62 -10.10 13.62
CA VAL A 84 -1.48 -10.95 14.03
C VAL A 84 -1.48 -11.18 15.54
N SER A 85 -1.75 -10.14 16.33
CA SER A 85 -1.80 -10.24 17.79
C SER A 85 -2.91 -11.18 18.26
N LEU A 86 -4.08 -11.15 17.61
CA LEU A 86 -5.18 -12.06 17.89
C LEU A 86 -4.85 -13.51 17.55
N ILE A 87 -4.10 -13.74 16.46
CA ILE A 87 -3.69 -15.09 16.03
C ILE A 87 -2.64 -15.67 16.98
N ILE A 88 -1.63 -14.88 17.37
CA ILE A 88 -0.50 -15.35 18.18
C ILE A 88 -0.81 -15.28 19.68
N GLY A 89 -1.83 -14.51 20.09
CA GLY A 89 -2.22 -14.35 21.50
C GLY A 89 -1.30 -13.42 22.30
N ARG A 90 -0.50 -12.58 21.62
CA ARG A 90 0.36 -11.58 22.25
C ARG A 90 0.38 -10.31 21.42
N ILE A 91 0.67 -9.18 22.06
CA ILE A 91 0.76 -7.90 21.36
C ILE A 91 1.93 -7.92 20.37
N PHE A 92 1.65 -7.57 19.12
CA PHE A 92 2.60 -7.47 18.01
C PHE A 92 2.51 -6.08 17.40
N PHE A 93 3.64 -5.40 17.18
CA PHE A 93 3.69 -4.02 16.65
C PHE A 93 4.55 -3.87 15.38
N SER A 94 5.16 -4.96 14.93
CA SER A 94 6.22 -4.88 13.92
C SER A 94 5.65 -4.47 12.55
N VAL A 95 4.39 -4.81 12.22
CA VAL A 95 3.80 -4.38 10.94
C VAL A 95 3.52 -2.88 10.94
N THR A 96 3.07 -2.30 12.05
CA THR A 96 2.88 -0.84 12.15
C THR A 96 4.20 -0.11 11.95
N LEU A 97 5.30 -0.58 12.57
CA LEU A 97 6.63 -0.01 12.38
C LEU A 97 7.06 -0.04 10.90
N LEU A 98 6.81 -1.16 10.21
CA LEU A 98 7.07 -1.28 8.78
C LEU A 98 6.25 -0.28 7.94
N PHE A 99 4.96 -0.13 8.23
CA PHE A 99 4.09 0.81 7.53
C PHE A 99 4.42 2.28 7.83
N ILE A 100 4.99 2.59 9.01
CA ILE A 100 5.57 3.90 9.32
C ILE A 100 6.75 4.17 8.39
N ILE A 101 7.68 3.22 8.23
CA ILE A 101 8.83 3.35 7.31
C ILE A 101 8.33 3.59 5.88
N TYR A 102 7.38 2.79 5.39
CA TYR A 102 6.79 3.02 4.08
C TYR A 102 6.15 4.41 3.96
N SER A 103 5.48 4.89 5.00
CA SER A 103 4.86 6.23 4.98
C SER A 103 5.88 7.35 4.85
N LEU A 104 7.06 7.21 5.49
CA LEU A 104 8.16 8.16 5.37
C LEU A 104 8.72 8.15 3.95
N ILE A 105 8.90 6.97 3.36
CA ILE A 105 9.34 6.83 1.97
C ILE A 105 8.37 7.54 1.02
N LEU A 106 7.06 7.37 1.20
CA LEU A 106 6.07 8.08 0.37
C LEU A 106 6.15 9.60 0.48
N VAL A 107 6.48 10.13 1.67
CA VAL A 107 6.66 11.58 1.88
C VAL A 107 7.93 12.07 1.19
N ILE A 108 9.03 11.30 1.28
CA ILE A 108 10.29 11.59 0.60
C ILE A 108 10.06 11.59 -0.92
N GLU A 109 9.47 10.53 -1.49
CA GLU A 109 9.21 10.45 -2.92
C GLU A 109 8.40 11.63 -3.45
N GLU A 110 7.36 12.04 -2.72
CA GLU A 110 6.49 13.14 -3.14
C GLU A 110 7.16 14.51 -3.02
N ASN A 111 8.06 14.69 -2.05
CA ASN A 111 8.76 15.96 -1.85
C ASN A 111 9.92 16.14 -2.84
N PHE A 112 10.56 15.05 -3.24
CA PHE A 112 11.68 15.06 -4.19
C PHE A 112 11.28 14.69 -5.62
N ASN A 113 9.99 14.42 -5.88
CA ASN A 113 9.47 13.97 -7.18
C ASN A 113 10.23 12.77 -7.75
N ILE A 114 10.50 11.77 -6.91
CA ILE A 114 11.25 10.57 -7.30
C ILE A 114 10.39 9.74 -8.25
N GLU A 115 10.88 9.53 -9.48
CA GLU A 115 10.26 8.66 -10.47
C GLU A 115 11.30 7.83 -11.22
N MET A 116 10.98 6.56 -11.45
CA MET A 116 11.79 5.62 -12.21
C MET A 116 11.35 5.57 -13.67
N ASN A 117 12.31 5.73 -14.59
CA ASN A 117 12.00 5.88 -16.01
C ASN A 117 11.79 4.54 -16.73
N THR A 118 12.68 3.56 -16.52
CA THR A 118 12.63 2.27 -17.22
C THR A 118 11.82 1.25 -16.44
N THR A 119 11.23 0.27 -17.14
CA THR A 119 10.47 -0.80 -16.47
C THR A 119 11.34 -1.60 -15.50
N PHE A 120 12.60 -1.84 -15.86
CA PHE A 120 13.55 -2.54 -14.98
C PHE A 120 13.81 -1.73 -13.70
N SER A 121 14.14 -0.43 -13.81
CA SER A 121 14.40 0.38 -12.61
C SER A 121 13.16 0.52 -11.73
N ARG A 122 11.96 0.60 -12.31
CA ARG A 122 10.69 0.60 -11.57
C ARG A 122 10.48 -0.65 -10.74
N ILE A 123 10.64 -1.83 -11.36
CA ILE A 123 10.46 -3.12 -10.68
C ILE A 123 11.49 -3.24 -9.57
N THR A 124 12.77 -3.03 -9.87
CA THR A 124 13.86 -3.15 -8.90
C THR A 124 13.64 -2.19 -7.73
N TYR A 125 13.32 -0.93 -7.99
CA TYR A 125 13.09 0.07 -6.95
C TYR A 125 11.90 -0.30 -6.05
N ASN A 126 10.73 -0.62 -6.63
CA ASN A 126 9.54 -0.99 -5.85
C ASN A 126 9.74 -2.29 -5.07
N MET A 127 10.44 -3.28 -5.64
CA MET A 127 10.78 -4.52 -4.93
C MET A 127 11.75 -4.26 -3.79
N THR A 128 12.79 -3.47 -4.00
CA THR A 128 13.77 -3.12 -2.95
C THR A 128 13.08 -2.41 -1.79
N ILE A 129 12.24 -1.41 -2.07
CA ILE A 129 11.51 -0.69 -1.02
C ILE A 129 10.53 -1.59 -0.30
N LEU A 130 9.86 -2.51 -0.99
CA LEU A 130 8.96 -3.45 -0.33
C LEU A 130 9.74 -4.43 0.56
N LEU A 131 10.78 -5.07 0.03
CA LEU A 131 11.43 -6.22 0.66
C LEU A 131 12.48 -5.84 1.70
N VAL A 132 13.31 -4.83 1.46
CA VAL A 132 14.43 -4.51 2.36
C VAL A 132 13.94 -4.14 3.77
N PRO A 133 13.01 -3.18 3.95
CA PRO A 133 12.48 -2.87 5.28
C PRO A 133 11.75 -4.05 5.92
N PHE A 134 11.07 -4.88 5.12
CA PHE A 134 10.37 -6.07 5.59
C PHE A 134 11.34 -7.11 6.16
N PHE A 135 12.42 -7.43 5.45
CA PHE A 135 13.43 -8.38 5.93
C PHE A 135 14.23 -7.84 7.12
N LEU A 136 14.57 -6.53 7.12
CA LEU A 136 15.21 -5.91 8.27
C LEU A 136 14.37 -6.04 9.53
N LEU A 137 13.05 -5.86 9.43
CA LEU A 137 12.12 -6.04 10.54
C LEU A 137 12.13 -7.49 11.04
N ILE A 138 12.14 -8.49 10.15
CA ILE A 138 12.20 -9.91 10.55
C ILE A 138 13.51 -10.27 11.25
N ILE A 139 14.63 -9.66 10.87
CA ILE A 139 15.93 -9.95 11.50
C ILE A 139 16.01 -9.33 12.91
N LEU A 140 15.33 -8.19 13.12
CA LEU A 140 15.40 -7.44 14.37
C LEU A 140 14.43 -7.94 15.46
N PHE A 141 13.46 -8.80 15.14
CA PHE A 141 12.38 -9.26 16.03
C PHE A 141 12.13 -10.76 15.93
#